data_AF-A0A5A7RS31-F1
#
_entry.id   AF-A0A5A7RS31-F1
#
_cell.length_a   1.000
_cell.length_b   1.000
_cell.length_c   1.000
_cell.angle_alpha   90.00
_cell.angle_beta   90.00
_cell.angle_gamma   90.00
#
_symmetry.space_group_name_H-M   'P 1'
#
loop_
_entity.id
_entity.type
_entity.pdbx_description
1 polymer ?
#
loop_
_entity_poly.entity_id
_entity_poly.type
_entity_poly.pdbx_seq_one_letter_code
_entity_poly.pdbx_strand_id
1 'polypeptide(L)'
;MKSIQPRKQRKNLYNAPLHKRRKWLASHLAEDLMLKYNKRSVPVVRGDTVKVVRGNFKNHVDKVREVDLVRQVIEVEGVVTTKVDGSKVPRPIHPSNVIITKLNLTDPKRREKLERGLSEEARKEIEMEAKKQIEEERLEEERRKEEEARKAAEEEAEEEEAEEETVSEEVQEQPEKQQVEEEIKEPEEQAEQPEEESPKEAEKAEELPEEVSEEEKEIEEEPEEVEEVQEEVEEQKQVGEEELAEGKKKDKGAEDLNNKDIEG
;
A
#
# COMPACT_ATOMS: atom_id res chain seq x y z
N MET A 1 -33.36 4.46 23.74
CA MET A 1 -32.58 3.44 24.47
C MET A 1 -33.50 2.24 24.69
N LYS A 2 -33.12 1.00 24.31
CA LYS A 2 -34.05 -0.15 24.34
C LYS A 2 -34.20 -0.79 25.73
N SER A 3 -33.23 -0.60 26.64
CA SER A 3 -33.27 -1.12 28.00
C SER A 3 -32.51 -0.21 28.96
N ILE A 4 -33.03 -0.06 30.18
CA ILE A 4 -32.43 0.73 31.28
C ILE A 4 -31.34 -0.08 32.00
N GLN A 5 -31.33 -1.41 31.87
CA GLN A 5 -30.41 -2.29 32.61
C GLN A 5 -28.94 -2.08 32.18
N PRO A 6 -28.02 -1.71 33.10
CA PRO A 6 -26.62 -1.43 32.75
C PRO A 6 -25.90 -2.61 32.11
N ARG A 7 -26.16 -3.84 32.57
CA ARG A 7 -25.57 -5.08 32.00
C ARG A 7 -25.89 -5.21 30.50
N LYS A 8 -27.15 -4.96 30.11
CA LYS A 8 -27.60 -5.05 28.72
C LYS A 8 -27.01 -3.94 27.86
N GLN A 9 -26.86 -2.74 28.42
CA GLN A 9 -26.26 -1.60 27.73
C GLN A 9 -24.77 -1.84 27.44
N ARG A 10 -24.00 -2.32 28.42
CA ARG A 10 -22.58 -2.67 28.23
C ARG A 10 -22.42 -3.77 27.16
N LYS A 11 -23.23 -4.84 27.25
CA LYS A 11 -23.22 -5.92 26.23
C LYS A 11 -23.48 -5.38 24.82
N ASN A 12 -24.44 -4.46 24.68
CA ASN A 12 -24.75 -3.84 23.39
C ASN A 12 -23.61 -2.95 22.87
N LEU A 13 -22.86 -2.27 23.74
CA LEU A 13 -21.72 -1.44 23.34
C LEU A 13 -20.57 -2.30 22.83
N TYR A 14 -20.20 -3.35 23.57
CA TYR A 14 -19.11 -4.24 23.18
C TYR A 14 -19.42 -5.03 21.91
N ASN A 15 -20.64 -5.55 21.77
CA ASN A 15 -21.01 -6.41 20.63
C ASN A 15 -21.59 -5.63 19.43
N ALA A 16 -21.42 -4.30 19.41
CA ALA A 16 -22.01 -3.49 18.35
C ALA A 16 -21.33 -3.71 16.99
N PRO A 17 -22.08 -3.78 15.88
CA PRO A 17 -21.51 -3.78 14.54
C PRO A 17 -20.85 -2.43 14.18
N LEU A 18 -19.92 -2.46 13.23
CA LEU A 18 -19.06 -1.31 12.88
C LEU A 18 -19.85 -0.05 12.49
N HIS A 19 -20.95 -0.18 11.73
CA HIS A 19 -21.77 0.96 11.33
C HIS A 19 -22.44 1.69 12.51
N LYS A 20 -22.69 0.99 13.64
CA LYS A 20 -23.18 1.61 14.88
C LYS A 20 -22.05 2.25 15.66
N ARG A 21 -20.88 1.59 15.72
CA ARG A 21 -19.68 2.15 16.37
C ARG A 21 -19.25 3.48 15.76
N ARG A 22 -19.31 3.61 14.42
CA ARG A 22 -19.07 4.87 13.71
C ARG A 22 -19.93 6.04 14.23
N LYS A 23 -21.20 5.80 14.58
CA LYS A 23 -22.10 6.85 15.10
C LYS A 23 -21.74 7.27 16.52
N TRP A 24 -21.12 6.39 17.31
CA TRP A 24 -20.69 6.69 18.67
C TRP A 24 -19.39 7.47 18.72
N LEU A 25 -18.54 7.35 17.69
CA LEU A 25 -17.31 8.14 17.53
C LEU A 25 -17.58 9.54 16.97
N ALA A 26 -18.53 10.24 17.59
CA ALA A 26 -18.82 11.63 17.29
C ALA A 26 -18.08 12.56 18.25
N SER A 27 -17.62 13.69 17.73
CA SER A 27 -16.98 14.76 18.49
C SER A 27 -17.82 16.04 18.40
N HIS A 28 -17.66 16.93 19.38
CA HIS A 28 -18.24 18.26 19.33
C HIS A 28 -17.58 19.11 18.25
N LEU A 29 -18.37 19.97 17.61
CA LEU A 29 -17.87 21.00 16.70
C LEU A 29 -17.45 22.24 17.51
N ALA A 30 -16.50 23.01 16.96
CA ALA A 30 -16.22 24.37 17.44
C ALA A 30 -17.43 25.28 17.23
N GLU A 31 -17.52 26.35 18.00
CA GLU A 31 -18.68 27.26 18.01
C GLU A 31 -18.99 27.83 16.62
N ASP A 32 -17.96 28.22 15.87
CA ASP A 32 -18.10 28.73 14.50
C ASP A 32 -18.76 27.71 13.57
N LEU A 33 -18.33 26.45 13.65
CA LEU A 33 -18.90 25.35 12.87
C LEU A 33 -20.30 24.97 13.36
N MET A 34 -20.57 25.06 14.66
CA MET A 34 -21.90 24.81 15.21
C MET A 34 -22.93 25.79 14.64
N LEU A 35 -22.56 27.07 14.53
CA LEU A 35 -23.41 28.11 13.93
C LEU A 35 -23.60 27.88 12.43
N LYS A 36 -22.52 27.57 11.69
CA LYS A 36 -22.57 27.32 10.25
C LYS A 36 -23.42 26.11 9.88
N TYR A 37 -23.24 24.98 10.58
CA TYR A 37 -23.89 23.71 10.26
C TYR A 37 -25.14 23.41 11.07
N ASN A 38 -25.50 24.28 12.03
CA ASN A 38 -26.60 24.08 12.99
C ASN A 38 -26.61 22.67 13.62
N LYS A 39 -25.42 22.12 13.90
CA LYS A 39 -25.22 20.78 14.44
C LYS A 39 -24.22 20.84 15.60
N ARG A 40 -24.51 20.09 16.66
CA ARG A 40 -23.66 20.06 17.85
C ARG A 40 -22.46 19.11 17.73
N SER A 41 -22.62 18.01 17.00
CA SER A 41 -21.60 16.96 16.91
C SER A 41 -21.72 16.15 15.63
N VAL A 42 -20.58 15.68 15.12
CA VAL A 42 -20.48 14.91 13.88
C VAL A 42 -19.49 13.75 14.11
N PRO A 43 -19.69 12.57 13.48
CA PRO A 43 -18.69 11.52 13.45
C PRO A 43 -17.36 12.03 12.91
N VAL A 44 -16.26 11.70 13.61
CA VAL A 44 -14.90 12.07 13.21
C VAL A 44 -14.49 11.25 11.99
N VAL A 45 -13.80 11.88 11.05
CA VAL A 45 -13.24 11.25 9.85
C VAL A 45 -11.75 11.61 9.74
N ARG A 46 -11.00 10.79 9.00
CA ARG A 46 -9.60 11.08 8.65
C ARG A 46 -9.51 12.43 7.93
N GLY A 47 -8.48 13.22 8.24
CA GLY A 47 -8.27 14.56 7.70
C GLY A 47 -9.08 15.68 8.37
N ASP A 48 -9.98 15.39 9.32
CA ASP A 48 -10.55 16.44 10.16
C ASP A 48 -9.45 17.08 11.01
N THR A 49 -9.47 18.40 11.18
CA THR A 49 -8.58 19.08 12.14
C THR A 49 -9.28 19.15 13.49
N VAL A 50 -8.55 18.75 14.52
CA VAL A 50 -9.13 18.58 15.85
C VAL A 50 -8.25 19.19 16.94
N LYS A 51 -8.89 19.74 17.97
CA LYS A 51 -8.26 20.27 19.17
C LYS A 51 -8.52 19.34 20.36
N VAL A 52 -7.46 18.88 21.01
CA VAL A 52 -7.56 18.06 22.22
C VAL A 52 -7.90 18.95 23.42
N VAL A 53 -8.96 18.60 24.16
CA VAL A 53 -9.46 19.39 25.30
C VAL A 53 -9.06 18.80 26.65
N ARG A 54 -8.97 17.46 26.71
CA ARG A 54 -8.70 16.72 27.95
C ARG A 54 -7.48 15.82 27.80
N GLY A 55 -6.79 15.57 28.91
CA GLY A 55 -5.60 14.71 28.96
C GLY A 55 -4.29 15.51 28.85
N ASN A 56 -3.18 14.79 28.68
CA ASN A 56 -1.83 15.36 28.70
C ASN A 56 -1.56 16.27 27.49
N PHE A 57 -2.15 15.96 26.33
CA PHE A 57 -1.98 16.70 25.08
C PHE A 57 -3.00 17.84 24.92
N LYS A 58 -3.40 18.48 26.02
CA LYS A 58 -4.42 19.54 26.00
C LYS A 58 -3.95 20.72 25.14
N ASN A 59 -4.88 21.29 24.38
CA ASN A 59 -4.69 22.38 23.42
C ASN A 59 -3.84 22.04 22.19
N HIS A 60 -3.43 20.78 22.01
CA HIS A 60 -2.83 20.32 20.77
C HIS A 60 -3.88 20.36 19.64
N VAL A 61 -3.52 20.92 18.49
CA VAL A 61 -4.40 21.08 17.32
C VAL A 61 -3.71 20.48 16.12
N ASP A 62 -4.27 19.40 15.57
CA ASP A 62 -3.71 18.74 14.40
C ASP A 62 -4.76 17.91 13.66
N LYS A 63 -4.38 17.38 12.49
CA LYS A 63 -5.25 16.52 11.68
C LYS A 63 -5.39 15.13 12.30
N VAL A 64 -6.55 14.50 12.06
CA VAL A 64 -6.79 13.10 12.42
C VAL A 64 -6.15 12.20 11.36
N ARG A 65 -5.16 11.41 11.78
CA ARG A 65 -4.48 10.44 10.93
C ARG A 65 -5.38 9.24 10.63
N GLU A 66 -5.86 8.61 11.70
CA GLU A 66 -6.66 7.38 11.61
C GLU A 66 -7.80 7.35 12.63
N VAL A 67 -8.88 6.64 12.26
CA VAL A 67 -10.04 6.38 13.12
C VAL A 67 -10.23 4.87 13.22
N ASP A 68 -9.98 4.31 14.40
CA ASP A 68 -10.17 2.89 14.68
C ASP A 68 -11.57 2.66 15.30
N LEU A 69 -12.44 2.02 14.53
CA LEU A 69 -13.80 1.66 14.95
C LEU A 69 -13.84 0.49 15.93
N VAL A 70 -12.86 -0.40 15.88
CA VAL A 70 -12.78 -1.59 16.74
C VAL A 70 -12.42 -1.18 18.16
N ARG A 71 -11.35 -0.39 18.29
CA ARG A 71 -10.87 0.13 19.57
C ARG A 71 -11.61 1.39 20.04
N GLN A 72 -12.43 2.00 19.17
CA GLN A 72 -13.21 3.21 19.45
C GLN A 72 -12.33 4.42 19.80
N VAL A 73 -11.21 4.57 19.08
CA VAL A 73 -10.22 5.63 19.31
C VAL A 73 -9.83 6.30 18.00
N ILE A 74 -9.30 7.50 18.12
CA ILE A 74 -8.73 8.29 17.04
C ILE A 74 -7.25 8.51 17.31
N GLU A 75 -6.48 8.58 16.23
CA GLU A 75 -5.07 8.96 16.25
C GLU A 75 -4.93 10.35 15.63
N VAL A 76 -4.32 11.25 16.38
CA VAL A 76 -4.11 12.64 15.97
C VAL A 76 -2.63 12.83 15.69
N GLU A 77 -2.31 13.53 14.60
CA GLU A 77 -0.93 13.88 14.27
C GLU A 77 -0.29 14.70 15.39
N GLY A 78 1.01 14.53 15.63
CA GLY A 78 1.73 15.18 16.74
C GLY A 78 1.44 14.62 18.14
N VAL A 79 0.35 13.87 18.35
CA VAL A 79 0.05 13.20 19.62
C VAL A 79 0.74 11.84 19.68
N VAL A 80 2.03 11.87 19.99
CA VAL A 80 2.88 10.67 20.07
C VAL A 80 3.44 10.46 21.46
N THR A 81 3.78 9.22 21.78
CA THR A 81 4.55 8.82 22.97
C THR A 81 5.81 8.10 22.53
N THR A 82 6.94 8.43 23.15
CA THR A 82 8.23 7.77 22.88
C THR A 82 8.32 6.46 23.66
N LYS A 83 8.68 5.38 22.97
CA LYS A 83 9.05 4.10 23.59
C LYS A 83 10.45 4.18 24.20
N VAL A 84 10.83 3.15 24.96
CA VAL A 84 12.18 3.01 25.55
C VAL A 84 13.24 2.98 24.45
N ASP A 85 12.94 2.35 23.32
CA ASP A 85 13.82 2.26 22.14
C ASP A 85 13.95 3.58 21.36
N GLY A 86 13.31 4.67 21.81
CA GLY A 86 13.33 5.98 21.16
C GLY A 86 12.31 6.15 20.02
N SER A 87 11.69 5.06 19.54
CA SER A 87 10.65 5.12 18.50
C SER A 87 9.39 5.87 18.98
N LYS A 88 8.78 6.65 18.08
CA LYS A 88 7.56 7.44 18.35
C LYS A 88 6.32 6.64 17.94
N VAL A 89 5.39 6.44 18.86
CA VAL A 89 4.13 5.71 18.60
C VAL A 89 2.94 6.64 18.82
N PRO A 90 1.92 6.62 17.94
CA PRO A 90 0.72 7.42 18.12
C PRO A 90 -0.01 7.05 19.41
N ARG A 91 -0.49 8.05 20.14
CA ARG A 91 -1.26 7.84 21.35
C ARG A 91 -2.76 7.83 20.99
N PRO A 92 -3.50 6.73 21.23
CA PRO A 92 -4.93 6.69 20.96
C PRO A 92 -5.70 7.63 21.89
N ILE A 93 -6.62 8.40 21.33
CA ILE A 93 -7.49 9.34 22.04
C ILE A 93 -8.96 8.99 21.76
N HIS A 94 -9.83 9.11 22.76
CA HIS A 94 -11.28 8.98 22.53
C HIS A 94 -11.87 10.31 22.01
N PRO A 95 -12.73 10.32 20.97
CA PRO A 95 -13.21 11.54 20.32
C PRO A 95 -14.01 12.48 21.25
N SER A 96 -14.56 11.98 22.37
CA SER A 96 -15.22 12.84 23.37
C SER A 96 -14.27 13.82 24.08
N ASN A 97 -12.96 13.60 23.98
CA ASN A 97 -11.93 14.44 24.59
C ASN A 97 -11.43 15.54 23.65
N VAL A 98 -12.08 15.68 22.50
CA VAL A 98 -11.62 16.45 21.37
C VAL A 98 -12.76 17.36 20.87
N ILE A 99 -12.41 18.45 20.19
CA ILE A 99 -13.33 19.34 19.48
C ILE A 99 -12.83 19.47 18.04
N ILE A 100 -13.73 19.34 17.06
CA ILE A 100 -13.41 19.52 15.65
C ILE A 100 -13.34 21.02 15.36
N THR A 101 -12.20 21.48 14.83
CA THR A 101 -11.97 22.87 14.45
C THR A 101 -12.16 23.10 12.95
N LYS A 102 -11.80 22.12 12.11
CA LYS A 102 -12.05 22.14 10.66
C LYS A 102 -12.55 20.78 10.19
N LEU A 103 -13.53 20.78 9.30
CA LEU A 103 -14.11 19.57 8.72
C LEU A 103 -13.48 19.25 7.37
N ASN A 104 -13.23 17.98 7.12
CA ASN A 104 -12.95 17.47 5.79
C ASN A 104 -14.27 17.24 5.03
N LEU A 105 -14.48 18.00 3.95
CA LEU A 105 -15.69 18.01 3.12
C LEU A 105 -15.47 17.34 1.75
N THR A 106 -14.36 16.66 1.53
CA THR A 106 -14.05 15.93 0.27
C THR A 106 -15.11 14.90 -0.09
N ASP A 107 -15.61 14.13 0.89
CA ASP A 107 -16.65 13.10 0.70
C ASP A 107 -18.05 13.70 0.43
N PRO A 108 -18.66 13.46 -0.75
CA PRO A 108 -20.02 13.91 -1.06
C PRO A 108 -21.08 13.42 -0.08
N LYS A 109 -20.99 12.17 0.40
CA LYS A 109 -21.98 11.59 1.32
C LYS A 109 -21.92 12.24 2.71
N ARG A 110 -20.77 12.81 3.08
CA ARG A 110 -20.63 13.58 4.31
C ARG A 110 -21.28 14.95 4.17
N ARG A 111 -21.05 15.63 3.04
CA ARG A 111 -21.67 16.92 2.72
C ARG A 111 -23.20 16.84 2.75
N GLU A 112 -23.76 15.84 2.07
CA GLU A 112 -25.22 15.62 2.04
C GLU A 112 -25.81 15.50 3.45
N LYS A 113 -25.13 14.83 4.39
CA LYS A 113 -25.59 14.69 5.78
C LYS A 113 -25.47 15.99 6.58
N LEU A 114 -24.48 16.82 6.26
CA LEU A 114 -24.28 18.12 6.88
C LEU A 114 -25.29 19.14 6.37
N GLU A 115 -25.65 19.09 5.08
CA GLU A 115 -26.60 19.99 4.42
C GLU A 115 -28.06 19.74 4.83
N ARG A 116 -28.38 18.54 5.32
CA ARG A 116 -29.72 18.21 5.82
C ARG A 116 -30.13 19.16 6.94
N GLY A 117 -31.17 19.96 6.67
CA GLY A 117 -31.77 20.93 7.58
C GLY A 117 -31.22 22.35 7.48
N LEU A 118 -30.35 22.64 6.50
CA LEU A 118 -29.78 23.97 6.25
C LEU A 118 -30.49 24.72 5.12
N SER A 119 -30.32 26.05 5.13
CA SER A 119 -30.71 26.97 4.05
C SER A 119 -29.86 26.77 2.80
N GLU A 120 -30.40 27.13 1.63
CA GLU A 120 -29.73 27.00 0.33
C GLU A 120 -28.41 27.80 0.24
N GLU A 121 -28.32 28.93 0.95
CA GLU A 121 -27.10 29.75 1.03
C GLU A 121 -25.96 29.00 1.71
N ALA A 122 -26.22 28.40 2.87
CA ALA A 122 -25.24 27.61 3.60
C ALA A 122 -24.81 26.37 2.80
N ARG A 123 -25.71 25.75 2.03
CA ARG A 123 -25.35 24.64 1.12
C ARG A 123 -24.35 25.07 0.06
N LYS A 124 -24.58 26.21 -0.59
CA LYS A 124 -23.66 26.76 -1.60
C LYS A 124 -22.29 27.05 -1.00
N GLU A 125 -22.24 27.62 0.20
CA GLU A 125 -20.96 27.85 0.90
C GLU A 125 -20.21 26.55 1.18
N ILE A 126 -20.92 25.50 1.61
CA ILE A 126 -20.33 24.18 1.87
C ILE A 126 -19.80 23.56 0.58
N GLU A 127 -20.54 23.68 -0.52
CA GLU A 127 -20.13 23.14 -1.83
C GLU A 127 -18.89 23.88 -2.36
N MET A 128 -18.83 25.20 -2.20
CA MET A 128 -17.67 26.01 -2.58
C MET A 128 -16.44 25.66 -1.72
N GLU A 129 -16.61 25.51 -0.40
CA GLU A 129 -15.52 25.07 0.49
C GLU A 129 -15.01 23.68 0.11
N ALA A 130 -15.91 22.76 -0.23
CA ALA A 130 -15.54 21.42 -0.66
C ALA A 130 -14.78 21.41 -2.00
N LYS A 131 -15.20 22.22 -2.98
CA LYS A 131 -14.49 22.36 -4.25
C LYS A 131 -13.06 22.88 -4.03
N LYS A 132 -12.89 23.87 -3.16
CA LYS A 132 -11.57 24.39 -2.79
C LYS A 132 -10.70 23.32 -2.13
N GLN A 133 -11.25 22.55 -1.18
CA GLN A 133 -10.49 21.46 -0.55
C GLN A 133 -10.05 20.40 -1.55
N ILE A 134 -10.91 20.01 -2.48
CA ILE A 134 -10.59 19.02 -3.53
C ILE A 134 -9.51 19.58 -4.48
N GLU A 135 -9.60 20.86 -4.85
CA GLU A 135 -8.60 21.52 -5.69
C GLU A 135 -7.25 21.64 -4.98
N GLU A 136 -7.25 22.00 -3.69
CA GLU A 136 -6.04 22.05 -2.85
C GLU A 136 -5.39 20.66 -2.72
N GLU A 137 -6.17 19.60 -2.45
CA GLU A 137 -5.66 18.22 -2.40
C GLU A 137 -5.06 17.79 -3.74
N ARG A 138 -5.72 18.11 -4.87
CA ARG A 138 -5.20 17.81 -6.20
C ARG A 138 -3.87 18.51 -6.49
N LEU A 139 -3.77 19.80 -6.15
CA LEU A 139 -2.52 20.56 -6.30
C LEU A 139 -1.41 20.03 -5.39
N GLU A 140 -1.73 19.60 -4.16
CA GLU A 140 -0.76 18.94 -3.28
C GLU A 140 -0.28 17.60 -3.84
N GLU A 141 -1.17 16.80 -4.45
CA GLU A 141 -0.79 15.56 -5.12
C GLU A 141 0.08 15.79 -6.36
N GLU A 142 -0.24 16.79 -7.18
CA GLU A 142 0.58 17.18 -8.35
C GLU A 142 1.99 17.61 -7.90
N ARG A 143 2.10 18.42 -6.85
CA ARG A 143 3.40 18.82 -6.28
C ARG A 143 4.18 17.64 -5.70
N ARG A 144 3.53 16.67 -5.06
CA ARG A 144 4.19 15.46 -4.55
C ARG A 144 4.73 14.61 -5.69
N LYS A 145 3.96 14.43 -6.77
CA LYS A 145 4.41 13.70 -7.97
C LYS A 145 5.57 14.39 -8.65
N GLU A 146 5.55 15.73 -8.74
CA GLU A 146 6.69 16.49 -9.27
C GLU A 146 7.92 16.34 -8.38
N GLU A 147 7.78 16.33 -7.06
CA GLU A 147 8.89 16.13 -6.13
C GLU A 147 9.44 14.70 -6.20
N GLU A 148 8.58 13.69 -6.27
CA GLU A 148 8.97 12.29 -6.46
C GLU A 148 9.66 12.07 -7.80
N ALA A 149 9.15 12.66 -8.89
CA ALA A 149 9.80 12.60 -10.20
C ALA A 149 11.16 13.31 -10.22
N ARG A 150 11.32 14.41 -9.48
CA ARG A 150 12.62 15.09 -9.32
C ARG A 150 13.60 14.23 -8.53
N LYS A 151 13.16 13.60 -7.44
CA LYS A 151 14.01 12.69 -6.66
C LYS A 151 14.41 11.46 -7.45
N ALA A 152 13.49 10.86 -8.19
CA ALA A 152 13.80 9.74 -9.07
C ALA A 152 14.81 10.15 -10.15
N ALA A 153 14.66 11.32 -10.78
CA ALA A 153 15.63 11.81 -11.75
C ALA A 153 16.99 12.18 -11.14
N GLU A 154 17.03 12.60 -9.86
CA GLU A 154 18.28 12.87 -9.12
C GLU A 154 18.98 11.55 -8.74
N GLU A 155 18.22 10.53 -8.32
CA GLU A 155 18.72 9.19 -8.03
C GLU A 155 19.21 8.47 -9.29
N GLU A 156 18.47 8.56 -10.41
CA GLU A 156 18.91 8.06 -11.72
C GLU A 156 20.20 8.77 -12.20
N ALA A 157 20.34 10.08 -11.96
CA ALA A 157 21.56 10.82 -12.31
C ALA A 157 22.75 10.46 -11.39
N GLU A 158 22.53 10.24 -10.10
CA GLU A 158 23.58 9.75 -9.17
C GLU A 158 24.01 8.31 -9.52
N GLU A 159 23.07 7.44 -9.95
CA GLU A 159 23.38 6.09 -10.44
C GLU A 159 24.17 6.15 -11.76
N GLU A 160 23.78 6.99 -12.73
CA GLU A 160 24.53 7.20 -13.98
C GLU A 160 25.93 7.78 -13.73
N GLU A 161 26.09 8.73 -12.80
CA GLU A 161 27.41 9.27 -12.42
C GLU A 161 28.27 8.22 -11.70
N ALA A 162 27.70 7.36 -10.86
CA ALA A 162 28.41 6.25 -10.22
C ALA A 162 28.82 5.15 -11.23
N GLU A 163 28.01 4.89 -12.25
CA GLU A 163 28.36 4.01 -13.36
C GLU A 163 29.46 4.61 -14.25
N GLU A 164 29.43 5.92 -14.55
CA GLU A 164 30.53 6.58 -15.27
C GLU A 164 31.84 6.63 -14.46
N GLU A 165 31.78 6.85 -13.14
CA GLU A 165 32.97 6.82 -12.29
C GLU A 165 33.60 5.42 -12.22
N THR A 166 32.80 4.35 -12.10
CA THR A 166 33.30 2.96 -12.09
C THR A 166 33.88 2.51 -13.43
N VAL A 167 33.30 2.95 -14.56
CA VAL A 167 33.87 2.71 -15.90
C VAL A 167 35.17 3.51 -16.11
N SER A 168 35.30 4.71 -15.51
CA SER A 168 36.53 5.50 -15.59
C SER A 168 37.68 4.94 -14.74
N GLU A 169 37.37 4.26 -13.63
CA GLU A 169 38.34 3.58 -12.77
C GLU A 169 38.86 2.28 -13.43
N GLU A 170 38.00 1.52 -14.13
CA GLU A 170 38.42 0.35 -14.93
C GLU A 170 39.29 0.72 -16.16
N VAL A 171 39.12 1.91 -16.75
CA VAL A 171 39.96 2.38 -17.87
C VAL A 171 41.34 2.87 -17.39
N GLN A 172 41.48 3.30 -16.13
CA GLN A 172 42.77 3.69 -15.54
C GLN A 172 43.62 2.52 -15.03
N GLU A 173 43.04 1.33 -14.78
CA GLU A 173 43.81 0.11 -14.50
C GLU A 173 44.36 -0.58 -15.77
N GLN A 174 43.94 -0.17 -16.97
CA GLN A 174 44.38 -0.76 -18.24
C GLN A 174 45.53 -0.04 -19.00
N PRO A 175 46.48 0.67 -18.35
CA PRO A 175 47.79 0.91 -18.95
C PRO A 175 48.98 0.34 -18.14
N GLU A 176 48.78 -0.51 -17.13
CA GLU A 176 49.91 -1.19 -16.43
C GLU A 176 50.15 -2.65 -16.85
N LYS A 177 49.25 -3.28 -17.62
CA LYS A 177 49.48 -4.64 -18.16
C LYS A 177 50.23 -4.72 -19.49
N GLN A 178 50.69 -3.60 -20.05
CA GLN A 178 51.49 -3.59 -21.29
C GLN A 178 52.99 -3.29 -21.06
N GLN A 179 53.45 -3.17 -19.81
CA GLN A 179 54.88 -2.90 -19.52
C GLN A 179 55.64 -4.03 -18.80
N VAL A 180 55.03 -5.21 -18.61
CA VAL A 180 55.69 -6.35 -17.92
C VAL A 180 56.18 -7.44 -18.89
N GLU A 181 55.84 -7.39 -20.19
CA GLU A 181 56.22 -8.45 -21.15
C GLU A 181 57.44 -8.15 -22.04
N GLU A 182 58.13 -7.00 -21.91
CA GLU A 182 59.28 -6.67 -22.78
C GLU A 182 60.69 -6.86 -22.18
N GLU A 183 60.83 -7.29 -20.93
CA GLU A 183 62.16 -7.46 -20.30
C GLU A 183 62.44 -8.86 -19.75
N ILE A 184 62.40 -9.91 -20.58
CA ILE A 184 63.31 -11.05 -20.39
C ILE A 184 63.74 -11.62 -21.75
N LYS A 185 65.01 -11.37 -22.14
CA LYS A 185 65.67 -12.04 -23.27
C LYS A 185 67.07 -12.54 -22.84
N GLU A 186 67.17 -13.87 -22.69
CA GLU A 186 68.28 -14.81 -23.05
C GLU A 186 69.67 -14.77 -22.34
N PRO A 187 70.58 -15.80 -22.45
CA PRO A 187 70.51 -17.19 -23.02
C PRO A 187 71.32 -18.34 -22.28
N GLU A 188 71.21 -19.60 -22.76
CA GLU A 188 72.25 -20.67 -23.04
C GLU A 188 71.64 -22.12 -22.96
N GLU A 189 71.37 -22.88 -24.05
CA GLU A 189 72.19 -23.84 -24.90
C GLU A 189 72.63 -25.16 -24.18
N GLN A 190 72.46 -26.44 -24.60
CA GLN A 190 72.55 -27.18 -25.90
C GLN A 190 71.94 -28.62 -25.89
N ALA A 191 71.72 -29.17 -27.12
CA ALA A 191 71.68 -30.58 -27.63
C ALA A 191 70.51 -31.52 -27.23
N GLU A 192 69.87 -32.38 -28.07
CA GLU A 192 70.14 -33.02 -29.39
C GLU A 192 68.81 -33.67 -29.94
N GLN A 193 68.69 -33.98 -31.25
CA GLN A 193 67.49 -34.48 -32.01
C GLN A 193 67.53 -36.04 -32.29
N PRO A 194 66.74 -36.67 -33.20
CA PRO A 194 65.26 -36.96 -33.30
C PRO A 194 64.91 -38.43 -33.72
N GLU A 195 63.61 -38.79 -33.91
CA GLU A 195 62.99 -39.72 -34.94
C GLU A 195 61.61 -40.28 -34.45
N GLU A 196 60.48 -39.98 -35.13
CA GLU A 196 59.69 -40.82 -36.09
C GLU A 196 58.77 -41.86 -35.37
N GLU A 197 57.48 -42.11 -35.63
CA GLU A 197 56.57 -42.04 -36.79
C GLU A 197 55.09 -41.88 -36.32
N SER A 198 54.21 -41.40 -37.20
CA SER A 198 52.75 -41.68 -37.20
C SER A 198 52.41 -42.21 -38.61
N PRO A 199 51.34 -43.00 -38.88
CA PRO A 199 49.99 -42.40 -39.01
C PRO A 199 48.75 -43.34 -38.93
N LYS A 200 47.55 -42.72 -38.83
CA LYS A 200 46.28 -42.96 -39.59
C LYS A 200 45.09 -42.34 -38.81
N GLU A 201 44.49 -41.23 -39.26
CA GLU A 201 43.33 -41.14 -40.20
C GLU A 201 42.13 -41.99 -39.74
N ALA A 202 40.87 -41.55 -39.61
CA ALA A 202 40.19 -40.32 -39.98
C ALA A 202 38.79 -40.22 -39.27
N GLU A 203 38.24 -39.00 -39.28
CA GLU A 203 36.81 -38.61 -39.29
C GLU A 203 35.99 -38.48 -37.99
N LYS A 204 35.00 -37.58 -38.07
CA LYS A 204 34.44 -36.64 -37.08
C LYS A 204 33.02 -37.05 -36.65
N ALA A 205 32.68 -36.94 -35.35
CA ALA A 205 31.45 -36.34 -34.78
C ALA A 205 31.06 -36.87 -33.37
N GLU A 206 30.81 -35.90 -32.47
CA GLU A 206 29.81 -35.79 -31.39
C GLU A 206 29.60 -36.83 -30.26
N GLU A 207 29.64 -36.25 -29.04
CA GLU A 207 28.80 -36.43 -27.83
C GLU A 207 29.06 -37.53 -26.76
N LEU A 208 29.00 -37.06 -25.50
CA LEU A 208 29.08 -37.70 -24.17
C LEU A 208 27.89 -38.66 -23.92
N PRO A 209 27.95 -39.61 -22.94
CA PRO A 209 27.38 -39.36 -21.59
C PRO A 209 27.93 -40.17 -20.36
N GLU A 210 27.59 -39.66 -19.16
CA GLU A 210 27.17 -40.30 -17.85
C GLU A 210 28.17 -41.16 -17.00
N GLU A 211 28.26 -41.14 -15.65
CA GLU A 211 27.52 -40.46 -14.56
C GLU A 211 28.17 -40.63 -13.12
N VAL A 212 28.01 -39.58 -12.29
CA VAL A 212 27.83 -39.35 -10.80
C VAL A 212 28.59 -40.11 -9.66
N SER A 213 29.05 -39.34 -8.65
CA SER A 213 28.61 -39.45 -7.22
C SER A 213 29.00 -38.24 -6.34
N GLU A 214 27.98 -37.51 -5.86
CA GLU A 214 27.80 -36.92 -4.50
C GLU A 214 28.73 -35.80 -3.99
N GLU A 215 28.37 -34.51 -4.19
CA GLU A 215 28.41 -33.40 -3.20
C GLU A 215 27.92 -32.04 -3.77
N GLU A 216 26.89 -32.01 -4.62
CA GLU A 216 26.21 -30.75 -5.00
C GLU A 216 24.70 -31.03 -5.17
N LYS A 217 23.95 -30.98 -4.06
CA LYS A 217 22.48 -30.84 -4.06
C LYS A 217 22.04 -30.13 -2.78
N GLU A 218 22.17 -28.82 -2.79
CA GLU A 218 21.36 -27.88 -2.02
C GLU A 218 21.45 -26.56 -2.80
N ILE A 219 20.30 -25.92 -3.07
CA ILE A 219 20.08 -24.75 -3.94
C ILE A 219 19.76 -25.10 -5.40
N GLU A 220 18.56 -25.63 -5.64
CA GLU A 220 17.70 -25.35 -6.82
C GLU A 220 16.40 -26.16 -6.70
N GLU A 221 15.54 -25.80 -5.74
CA GLU A 221 14.13 -26.20 -5.71
C GLU A 221 13.34 -24.98 -5.24
N GLU A 222 12.71 -24.28 -6.19
CA GLU A 222 11.47 -23.50 -6.03
C GLU A 222 11.11 -22.91 -7.40
N PRO A 223 10.37 -23.67 -8.23
CA PRO A 223 9.12 -23.10 -8.74
C PRO A 223 7.99 -24.15 -8.80
N GLU A 224 7.67 -24.82 -7.70
CA GLU A 224 6.43 -25.64 -7.61
C GLU A 224 5.31 -24.92 -6.83
N GLU A 225 5.65 -24.06 -5.85
CA GLU A 225 4.64 -23.33 -5.05
C GLU A 225 3.91 -22.22 -5.84
N VAL A 226 4.51 -21.67 -6.89
CA VAL A 226 3.87 -20.61 -7.71
C VAL A 226 2.89 -21.21 -8.71
N GLU A 227 3.10 -22.46 -9.14
CA GLU A 227 2.23 -23.17 -10.08
C GLU A 227 1.00 -23.75 -9.35
N GLU A 228 1.17 -24.32 -8.15
CA GLU A 228 0.05 -24.78 -7.30
C GLU A 228 -0.88 -23.62 -6.89
N VAL A 229 -0.34 -22.44 -6.57
CA VAL A 229 -1.15 -21.26 -6.23
C VAL A 229 -1.90 -20.70 -7.45
N GLN A 230 -1.34 -20.85 -8.67
CA GLN A 230 -2.04 -20.46 -9.89
C GLN A 230 -3.17 -21.44 -10.24
N GLU A 231 -2.95 -22.75 -10.03
CA GLU A 231 -3.97 -23.79 -10.21
C GLU A 231 -5.13 -23.64 -9.21
N GLU A 232 -4.85 -23.35 -7.93
CA GLU A 232 -5.90 -23.09 -6.93
C GLU A 232 -6.73 -21.83 -7.25
N VAL A 233 -6.11 -20.80 -7.82
CA VAL A 233 -6.80 -19.57 -8.23
C VAL A 233 -7.66 -19.80 -9.49
N GLU A 234 -7.24 -20.69 -10.40
CA GLU A 234 -8.06 -21.11 -11.54
C GLU A 234 -9.23 -22.01 -11.13
N GLU A 235 -9.04 -22.95 -10.20
CA GLU A 235 -10.14 -23.77 -9.66
C GLU A 235 -11.19 -22.88 -8.97
N GLN A 236 -10.78 -21.91 -8.16
CA GLN A 236 -11.72 -20.99 -7.49
C GLN A 236 -12.49 -20.11 -8.50
N LYS A 237 -11.88 -19.76 -9.63
CA LYS A 237 -12.57 -19.05 -10.72
C LYS A 237 -13.57 -19.94 -11.45
N GLN A 238 -13.23 -21.20 -11.72
CA GLN A 238 -14.13 -22.15 -12.37
C GLN A 238 -15.36 -22.44 -11.48
N VAL A 239 -15.17 -22.63 -10.17
CA VAL A 239 -16.28 -22.80 -9.22
C VAL A 239 -17.18 -21.56 -9.18
N GLY A 240 -16.61 -20.36 -9.22
CA GLY A 240 -17.36 -19.10 -9.26
C GLY A 240 -18.17 -18.92 -10.56
N GLU A 241 -17.63 -19.33 -11.70
CA GLU A 241 -18.34 -19.30 -12.99
C GLU A 241 -19.47 -20.34 -13.06
N GLU A 242 -19.27 -21.53 -12.48
CA GLU A 242 -20.31 -22.55 -12.36
C GLU A 242 -21.46 -22.12 -11.44
N GLU A 243 -21.18 -21.47 -10.30
CA GLU A 243 -22.22 -20.91 -9.43
C GLU A 243 -23.02 -19.79 -10.11
N LEU A 244 -22.35 -18.93 -10.90
CA LEU A 244 -23.01 -17.90 -11.70
C LEU A 244 -23.87 -18.50 -12.83
N ALA A 245 -23.45 -19.62 -13.42
CA ALA A 245 -24.22 -20.35 -14.43
C ALA A 245 -25.43 -21.06 -13.82
N GLU A 246 -25.32 -21.61 -12.61
CA GLU A 246 -26.43 -22.22 -11.88
C GLU A 246 -27.44 -21.17 -11.39
N GLY A 247 -26.97 -20.00 -10.97
CA GLY A 247 -27.80 -18.83 -10.66
C GLY A 247 -28.62 -18.37 -11.86
N LYS A 248 -28.00 -18.24 -13.04
CA LYS A 248 -28.70 -17.87 -14.29
C LYS A 248 -29.71 -18.92 -14.75
N LYS A 249 -29.50 -20.22 -14.45
CA LYS A 249 -30.49 -21.28 -14.72
C LYS A 249 -31.69 -21.21 -13.77
N LYS A 250 -31.48 -20.85 -12.50
CA LYS A 250 -32.55 -20.63 -11.51
C LYS A 250 -33.39 -19.39 -11.83
N ASP A 251 -32.76 -18.31 -12.29
CA ASP A 251 -33.46 -17.08 -12.68
C ASP A 251 -34.31 -17.29 -13.95
N LYS A 252 -33.80 -18.01 -14.96
CA LYS A 252 -34.62 -18.38 -16.14
C LYS A 252 -35.79 -19.30 -15.79
N GLY A 253 -35.61 -20.24 -14.86
CA GLY A 253 -36.70 -21.09 -14.37
C GLY A 253 -37.78 -20.32 -13.58
N ALA A 254 -37.42 -19.19 -12.96
CA ALA A 254 -38.37 -18.31 -12.27
C ALA A 254 -39.15 -17.41 -13.25
N GLU A 255 -38.52 -16.97 -14.36
CA GLU A 255 -39.20 -16.23 -15.43
C GLU A 255 -40.19 -17.11 -16.21
N ASP A 256 -39.86 -18.38 -16.45
CA ASP A 256 -40.74 -19.33 -17.17
C ASP A 256 -41.99 -19.73 -16.37
N LEU A 257 -41.96 -19.64 -15.03
CA LEU A 257 -43.13 -19.87 -14.18
C LEU A 257 -44.11 -18.69 -14.17
N ASN A 258 -43.61 -17.45 -14.28
CA ASN A 258 -44.47 -16.26 -14.32
C ASN A 258 -45.18 -16.06 -15.67
N ASN A 259 -44.65 -16.61 -16.77
CA ASN A 259 -45.31 -16.57 -18.08
C ASN A 259 -46.33 -17.69 -18.29
N LYS A 260 -46.33 -18.74 -17.47
CA LYS A 260 -47.30 -19.84 -17.55
C LYS A 260 -48.64 -19.53 -16.88
N ASP A 261 -48.67 -18.54 -15.98
CA ASP A 261 -49.86 -18.10 -15.26
C ASP A 261 -50.62 -16.95 -15.96
N ILE A 262 -50.20 -16.55 -17.17
CA ILE A 262 -50.84 -15.46 -17.95
C ILE A 262 -51.68 -15.98 -19.13
N GLU A 263 -51.62 -17.27 -19.48
CA GLU A 263 -52.41 -17.86 -20.59
C GLU A 263 -53.39 -18.98 -20.16
N GLY A 264 -53.92 -18.91 -18.93
CA GLY A 264 -54.97 -19.82 -18.42
C GLY A 264 -56.27 -19.12 -18.09
#